data_AF-A0A227J576-F1
#
_entry.id   AF-A0A227J576-F1
#
_cell.length_a   1.000
_cell.length_b   1.000
_cell.length_c   1.000
_cell.angle_alpha   90.00
_cell.angle_beta   90.00
_cell.angle_gamma   90.00
#
_symmetry.space_group_name_H-M   'P 1'
#
loop_
_entity.id
_entity.type
_entity.pdbx_description
1 polymer ?
#
loop_
_entity_poly.entity_id
_entity_poly.type
_entity_poly.pdbx_seq_one_letter_code
_entity_poly.pdbx_strand_id
1 'polypeptide(L)'
;AFEKNRAIEERRNEDRFHFIEWCKTAFENVSVIPAGNGIMHQINLEKMSPVVQAKQGIAYPDTCVGTDSHTPHVDALGVIAIGVGGLEAETVMLGRPSMMRLPDIVGVKLTGKRQPGIT
;
A
#
# COMPACT_ATOMS: atom_id res chain seq x y z
N ALA A 1 2.34 22.59 -16.73
CA ALA A 1 1.06 22.08 -16.20
C ALA A 1 1.24 21.46 -14.82
N PHE A 2 2.19 20.53 -14.66
CA PHE A 2 2.55 19.89 -13.38
C PHE A 2 2.73 20.89 -12.21
N GLU A 3 3.64 21.86 -12.34
CA GLU A 3 3.89 22.88 -11.30
C GLU A 3 2.64 23.66 -10.87
N LYS A 4 1.76 23.99 -11.84
CA LYS A 4 0.51 24.71 -11.54
C LYS A 4 -0.44 23.86 -10.71
N ASN A 5 -0.53 22.56 -11.03
CA ASN A 5 -1.37 21.64 -10.26
C ASN A 5 -0.80 21.40 -8.86
N ARG A 6 0.53 21.27 -8.74
CA ARG A 6 1.24 21.13 -7.46
C ARG A 6 0.97 22.32 -6.55
N ALA A 7 1.15 23.55 -7.05
CA ALA A 7 0.89 24.76 -6.26
C ALA A 7 -0.58 24.88 -5.80
N ILE A 8 -1.54 24.41 -6.61
CA ILE A 8 -2.95 24.36 -6.21
C ILE A 8 -3.19 23.30 -5.14
N GLU A 9 -2.58 22.13 -5.28
CA GLU A 9 -2.69 21.02 -4.33
C GLU A 9 -2.12 21.40 -2.96
N GLU A 10 -0.92 21.99 -2.93
CA GLU A 10 -0.27 22.49 -1.72
C GLU A 10 -1.14 23.52 -1.00
N ARG A 11 -1.61 24.56 -1.71
CA ARG A 11 -2.45 25.61 -1.12
C ARG A 11 -3.79 25.07 -0.59
N ARG A 12 -4.38 24.07 -1.24
CA ARG A 12 -5.70 23.53 -0.84
C ARG A 12 -5.63 22.52 0.30
N ASN A 13 -4.48 21.89 0.51
CA ASN A 13 -4.32 20.81 1.47
C ASN A 13 -3.25 21.10 2.53
N GLU A 14 -2.82 22.36 2.67
CA GLU A 14 -1.77 22.80 3.61
C GLU A 14 -1.99 22.21 5.02
N ASP A 15 -3.17 22.41 5.61
CA ASP A 15 -3.51 21.89 6.94
C ASP A 15 -3.44 20.35 7.01
N ARG A 16 -3.87 19.66 5.94
CA ARG A 16 -3.86 18.19 5.89
C ARG A 16 -2.45 17.66 5.77
N PHE A 17 -1.60 18.29 4.96
CA PHE A 17 -0.19 17.92 4.84
C PHE A 17 0.56 18.20 6.14
N HIS A 18 0.28 19.34 6.79
CA HIS A 18 0.83 19.64 8.11
C HIS A 18 0.44 18.57 9.15
N PHE A 19 -0.84 18.16 9.20
CA PHE A 19 -1.30 17.11 10.10
C PHE A 19 -0.63 15.75 9.83
N ILE A 20 -0.54 15.34 8.56
CA ILE A 20 0.09 14.06 8.17
C ILE A 20 1.58 14.07 8.51
N GLU A 21 2.30 15.17 8.23
CA GLU A 21 3.72 15.30 8.62
C GLU A 21 3.90 15.29 10.13
N TRP A 22 2.98 15.91 10.89
CA TRP A 22 3.00 15.80 12.35
C TRP A 22 2.86 14.34 12.82
N CYS A 23 1.98 13.54 12.22
CA CYS A 23 1.81 12.13 12.58
C CYS A 23 3.12 11.32 12.49
N LYS A 24 3.99 11.64 11.52
CA LYS A 24 5.32 11.02 11.40
C LYS A 24 6.22 11.29 12.62
N THR A 25 6.02 12.41 13.29
CA THR A 25 6.75 12.77 14.53
C THR A 25 6.06 12.25 15.80
N ALA A 26 4.75 12.03 15.74
CA ALA A 26 3.93 11.61 16.88
C ALA A 26 3.93 10.08 17.10
N PHE A 27 4.20 9.28 16.07
CA PHE A 27 4.16 7.81 16.12
C PHE A 27 5.43 7.17 15.56
N GLU A 28 5.96 6.15 16.24
CA GLU A 28 7.22 5.48 15.87
C GLU A 28 7.14 4.70 14.55
N ASN A 29 5.95 4.17 14.23
CA ASN A 29 5.71 3.26 13.11
C ASN A 29 4.96 3.92 11.93
N VAL A 30 4.94 5.25 11.87
CA VAL A 30 4.34 6.00 10.77
C VAL A 30 5.42 6.56 9.86
N SER A 31 5.35 6.20 8.58
CA SER A 31 6.16 6.80 7.53
C SER A 31 5.26 7.47 6.51
N VAL A 32 5.60 8.70 6.15
CA VAL A 32 4.86 9.50 5.18
C VAL A 32 5.69 9.63 3.92
N ILE A 33 5.08 9.32 2.78
CA ILE A 33 5.64 9.61 1.46
C ILE A 33 5.12 10.99 1.02
N PRO A 34 5.99 11.99 0.78
CA PRO A 34 5.55 13.32 0.43
C PRO A 34 4.77 13.36 -0.89
N ALA A 35 3.88 14.35 -1.03
CA ALA A 35 3.09 14.53 -2.23
C ALA A 35 3.97 14.65 -3.49
N GLY A 36 3.54 14.00 -4.58
CA GLY A 36 4.24 14.05 -5.87
C GLY A 36 5.31 12.99 -6.12
N ASN A 37 5.53 12.07 -5.19
CA ASN A 37 6.49 10.97 -5.35
C ASN A 37 5.91 9.71 -6.03
N GLY A 38 4.72 9.82 -6.63
CA GLY A 38 4.07 8.72 -7.35
C GLY A 38 2.72 8.33 -6.75
N ILE A 39 2.18 7.19 -7.22
CA ILE A 39 0.91 6.62 -6.78
C ILE A 39 1.19 5.47 -5.82
N MET A 40 0.39 5.35 -4.76
CA MET A 40 0.63 4.44 -3.64
C MET A 40 0.92 2.99 -4.08
N HIS A 41 0.12 2.45 -5.00
CA HIS A 41 0.26 1.07 -5.46
C HIS A 41 1.57 0.79 -6.21
N GLN A 42 2.06 1.77 -6.98
CA GLN A 42 3.35 1.64 -7.66
C GLN A 42 4.51 1.76 -6.67
N ILE A 43 4.41 2.71 -5.73
CA ILE A 43 5.40 2.86 -4.65
C ILE A 43 5.45 1.59 -3.79
N ASN A 44 4.31 0.94 -3.56
CA ASN A 44 4.26 -0.33 -2.85
C ASN A 44 5.09 -1.41 -3.54
N LEU A 45 4.92 -1.58 -4.85
CA LEU A 45 5.71 -2.53 -5.64
C LEU A 45 7.21 -2.21 -5.64
N GLU A 46 7.56 -0.95 -5.88
CA GLU A 46 8.95 -0.58 -6.19
C GLU A 46 9.79 -0.32 -4.94
N LYS A 47 9.15 0.01 -3.81
CA LYS A 47 9.87 0.53 -2.63
C LYS A 47 9.41 -0.02 -1.29
N MET A 48 8.11 -0.17 -1.06
CA MET A 48 7.62 -0.45 0.30
C MET A 48 7.56 -1.94 0.64
N SER A 49 7.32 -2.80 -0.35
CA SER A 49 7.17 -4.25 -0.14
C SER A 49 8.53 -4.96 -0.21
N PRO A 50 9.08 -5.48 0.90
CA PRO A 50 10.30 -6.28 0.87
C PRO A 50 10.06 -7.74 0.43
N VAL A 51 8.81 -8.17 0.20
CA VAL A 51 8.37 -9.57 -0.06
C VAL A 51 8.58 -10.51 1.14
N VAL A 52 9.71 -10.38 1.84
CA VAL A 52 10.01 -11.05 3.10
C VAL A 52 10.37 -10.00 4.13
N GLN A 53 9.59 -9.94 5.21
CA GLN A 53 9.89 -9.13 6.38
C GLN A 53 10.96 -9.82 7.22
N ALA A 54 11.91 -9.05 7.76
CA ALA A 54 12.95 -9.54 8.66
C ALA A 54 13.00 -8.66 9.91
N LYS A 55 12.40 -9.12 11.02
CA LYS A 55 12.31 -8.36 12.27
C LYS A 55 12.73 -9.23 13.45
N GLN A 56 13.61 -8.69 14.31
CA GLN A 56 14.08 -9.38 15.53
C GLN A 56 14.64 -10.80 15.27
N GLY A 57 15.34 -10.98 14.14
CA GLY A 57 15.92 -12.28 13.75
C GLY A 57 14.91 -13.28 13.16
N ILE A 58 13.64 -12.87 12.97
CA ILE A 58 12.59 -13.69 12.39
C ILE A 58 12.29 -13.19 10.97
N ALA A 59 12.38 -14.12 10.00
CA ALA A 59 11.93 -13.89 8.63
C ALA A 59 10.50 -14.42 8.46
N TYR A 60 9.60 -13.61 7.87
CA TYR A 60 8.22 -14.00 7.58
C TYR A 60 7.72 -13.36 6.28
N PRO A 61 6.73 -13.96 5.59
CA PRO A 61 6.17 -13.39 4.37
C PRO A 61 5.62 -12.00 4.61
N ASP A 62 5.81 -11.10 3.65
CA ASP A 62 5.14 -9.80 3.68
C ASP A 62 3.63 -9.96 3.45
N THR A 63 2.86 -9.15 4.16
CA THR A 63 1.40 -9.10 4.07
C THR A 63 0.94 -7.67 4.30
N CYS A 64 -0.11 -7.22 3.60
CA CYS A 64 -0.58 -5.85 3.70
C CYS A 64 -2.11 -5.76 3.77
N VAL A 65 -2.63 -4.91 4.65
CA VAL A 65 -3.99 -4.37 4.52
C VAL A 65 -3.88 -2.86 4.36
N GLY A 66 -4.60 -2.31 3.38
CA GLY A 66 -4.48 -0.90 3.04
C GLY A 66 -5.84 -0.25 2.82
N THR A 67 -5.95 1.03 3.16
CA THR A 67 -7.17 1.84 2.95
C THR A 67 -7.34 2.27 1.49
N ASP A 68 -6.95 1.40 0.57
CA ASP A 68 -6.94 1.64 -0.86
C ASP A 68 -7.33 0.35 -1.60
N SER A 69 -8.28 0.45 -2.52
CA SER A 69 -8.89 -0.70 -3.19
C SER A 69 -7.92 -1.46 -4.09
N HIS A 70 -6.87 -0.81 -4.60
CA HIS A 70 -5.84 -1.52 -5.38
C HIS A 70 -4.61 -1.91 -4.56
N THR A 71 -4.72 -1.93 -3.23
CA THR A 71 -3.72 -2.58 -2.37
C THR A 71 -3.27 -3.96 -2.90
N PRO A 72 -4.17 -4.81 -3.45
CA PRO A 72 -3.79 -6.08 -4.10
C PRO A 72 -2.83 -5.99 -5.30
N HIS A 73 -2.52 -4.79 -5.81
CA HIS A 73 -1.55 -4.63 -6.89
C HIS A 73 -0.16 -5.20 -6.51
N VAL A 74 0.20 -5.16 -5.23
CA VAL A 74 1.45 -5.74 -4.72
C VAL A 74 1.46 -7.27 -4.73
N ASP A 75 0.31 -7.92 -4.89
CA ASP A 75 0.20 -9.39 -4.99
C ASP A 75 0.98 -9.95 -6.18
N ALA A 76 1.26 -9.12 -7.19
CA ALA A 76 2.13 -9.48 -8.32
C ALA A 76 3.55 -9.88 -7.88
N LEU A 77 3.99 -9.49 -6.67
CA LEU A 77 5.28 -9.88 -6.08
C LEU A 77 5.18 -11.12 -5.18
N GLY A 78 4.00 -11.74 -5.04
CA GLY A 78 3.77 -12.85 -4.12
C GLY A 78 3.46 -12.43 -2.68
N VAL A 79 3.13 -11.15 -2.46
CA VAL A 79 2.62 -10.64 -1.19
C VAL A 79 1.12 -10.93 -1.08
N ILE A 80 0.61 -11.21 0.11
CA ILE A 80 -0.84 -11.30 0.34
C ILE A 80 -1.31 -9.92 0.79
N ALA A 81 -2.00 -9.17 -0.09
CA ALA A 81 -2.48 -7.85 0.22
C ALA A 81 -3.98 -7.63 -0.08
N ILE A 82 -4.68 -6.92 0.81
CA ILE A 82 -6.13 -6.72 0.71
C ILE A 82 -6.48 -5.25 0.95
N GLY A 83 -7.39 -4.71 0.13
CA GLY A 83 -8.00 -3.40 0.37
C GLY A 83 -9.07 -3.50 1.46
N VAL A 84 -9.01 -2.64 2.47
CA VAL A 84 -9.96 -2.59 3.60
C VAL A 84 -10.47 -1.17 3.85
N GLY A 85 -11.51 -1.04 4.68
CA GLY A 85 -12.00 0.27 5.13
C GLY A 85 -11.06 0.92 6.16
N GLY A 86 -11.22 2.24 6.35
CA GLY A 86 -10.39 3.02 7.28
C GLY A 86 -10.45 2.51 8.73
N LEU A 87 -11.64 2.13 9.22
CA LEU A 87 -11.80 1.60 10.58
C LEU A 87 -11.07 0.26 10.76
N GLU A 88 -11.14 -0.63 9.77
CA GLU A 88 -10.42 -1.91 9.83
C GLU A 88 -8.91 -1.67 9.88
N ALA A 89 -8.38 -0.82 9.00
CA ALA A 89 -6.96 -0.46 9.00
C ALA A 89 -6.52 0.15 10.34
N GLU A 90 -7.33 1.04 10.94
CA GLU A 90 -7.07 1.61 12.25
C GLU A 90 -7.00 0.53 13.35
N THR A 91 -7.93 -0.44 13.36
CA THR A 91 -7.87 -1.53 14.35
C THR A 91 -6.62 -2.38 14.20
N VAL A 92 -6.15 -2.61 12.96
CA VAL A 92 -4.90 -3.33 12.69
C VAL A 92 -3.69 -2.52 13.16
N MET A 93 -3.69 -1.20 12.95
CA MET A 93 -2.65 -0.31 13.48
C MET A 93 -2.59 -0.33 15.02
N LEU A 94 -3.73 -0.57 15.69
CA LEU A 94 -3.83 -0.75 17.14
C LEU A 94 -3.51 -2.19 17.61
N GLY A 95 -3.02 -3.05 16.72
CA GLY A 95 -2.58 -4.41 17.05
C GLY A 95 -3.69 -5.46 17.06
N ARG A 96 -4.87 -5.17 16.49
CA ARG A 96 -5.92 -6.17 16.30
C ARG A 96 -5.69 -6.92 14.98
N PRO A 97 -6.01 -8.22 14.91
CA PRO A 97 -5.96 -8.95 13.65
C PRO A 97 -7.09 -8.47 12.73
N SER A 98 -6.82 -8.45 11.42
CA SER A 98 -7.91 -8.30 10.45
C SER A 98 -8.70 -9.60 10.37
N MET A 99 -10.03 -9.50 10.42
CA MET A 99 -10.90 -10.66 10.45
C MET A 99 -11.47 -10.93 9.06
N MET A 100 -11.09 -12.05 8.45
CA MET A 100 -11.62 -12.49 7.17
C MET A 100 -12.15 -13.92 7.24
N ARG A 101 -13.20 -14.19 6.46
CA ARG A 101 -13.62 -15.57 6.20
C ARG A 101 -12.53 -16.24 5.37
N LEU A 102 -12.33 -17.55 5.58
CA LEU A 102 -11.50 -18.34 4.69
C LEU A 102 -12.07 -18.22 3.26
N PRO A 103 -11.32 -17.66 2.30
CA PRO A 103 -11.82 -17.45 0.96
C PRO A 103 -11.72 -18.74 0.14
N ASP A 104 -12.57 -18.87 -0.87
CA ASP A 104 -12.37 -19.86 -1.92
C ASP A 104 -11.14 -19.48 -2.74
N ILE A 105 -10.28 -20.47 -3.02
CA ILE A 105 -9.06 -20.26 -3.82
C ILE A 105 -9.33 -20.73 -5.25
N VAL A 106 -9.43 -19.78 -6.18
CA VAL A 106 -9.63 -20.06 -7.61
C VAL A 106 -8.27 -20.08 -8.32
N GLY A 107 -7.83 -21.25 -8.75
CA GLY A 107 -6.58 -21.41 -9.50
C GLY A 107 -6.75 -21.04 -10.98
N VAL A 108 -6.01 -20.03 -11.45
CA VAL A 108 -5.97 -19.64 -12.86
C VAL A 108 -4.66 -20.13 -13.48
N LYS A 109 -4.74 -21.14 -14.36
CA LYS A 109 -3.58 -21.65 -15.09
C LYS A 109 -3.42 -20.93 -16.44
N LEU A 110 -2.42 -20.06 -16.53
CA LEU A 110 -2.04 -19.42 -17.79
C LEU A 110 -1.23 -20.39 -18.66
N THR A 111 -1.59 -20.56 -19.93
CA THR A 111 -0.89 -21.41 -20.90
C THR A 111 -0.64 -20.68 -22.21
N GLY A 112 0.27 -21.19 -23.04
CA GLY A 112 0.64 -20.59 -24.32
C GLY A 112 1.66 -19.44 -24.18
N LYS A 113 1.81 -18.64 -25.24
CA LYS A 113 2.69 -17.47 -25.29
C LYS A 113 1.89 -16.28 -25.81
N ARG A 114 2.10 -15.11 -25.19
CA ARG A 114 1.49 -13.85 -25.64
C ARG A 114 1.90 -13.55 -27.09
N GLN A 115 0.94 -13.24 -27.94
CA GLN A 115 1.18 -12.86 -29.34
C GLN A 115 1.77 -11.44 -29.45
N PRO A 116 2.54 -11.13 -30.51
CA PRO A 116 2.99 -9.77 -30.78
C PRO A 116 1.82 -8.78 -30.82
N GLY A 117 2.02 -7.58 -30.26
CA GLY A 117 1.01 -6.50 -30.27
C GLY A 117 -0.03 -6.52 -29.15
N ILE A 118 -0.11 -7.59 -28.34
CA ILE A 118 -0.96 -7.60 -27.13
C ILE A 118 -0.25 -6.80 -26.01
N THR A 119 -0.96 -5.93 -25.28
CA THR A 119 -0.45 -5.27 -24.05
C THR A 119 -0.96 -5.96 -22.82
#